data_AF-R5GTH7-F1
#
_entry.id   AF-R5GTH7-F1
#
_cell.length_a   1.000
_cell.length_b   1.000
_cell.length_c   1.000
_cell.angle_alpha   90.00
_cell.angle_beta   90.00
_cell.angle_gamma   90.00
#
_symmetry.space_group_name_H-M   'P 1'
#
loop_
_entity.id
_entity.type
_entity.pdbx_description
1 polymer ?
#
loop_
_entity_poly.entity_id
_entity_poly.type
_entity_poly.pdbx_seq_one_letter_code
_entity_poly.pdbx_strand_id
1 'polypeptide(L)'
;MDITRLTDAFGDDIYALALITTKDFDSAREIYVRTTTKCDEYPDSAELVNFVADEFPLCKDAECNDSAVTLTGVELDLKKQALLETVLQKPFVVRSIIHMFWENDLEIENIAEITGESAKYVRSVIEGLSDSLRTALDKSYKDICVRICAPDKLKAYVIRSVNSGNKRQFEVKQDSVPTHRWTKDQKMVVYIAAAVIAVILCIVIPLAESYYNMRKEEGFKDWRKTEEASAQTVEAADQSDWLF
;
A
#
# COMPACT_ATOMS: atom_id res chain seq x y z
N MET A 1 -20.09 15.24 -23.23
CA MET A 1 -18.99 16.15 -23.60
C MET A 1 -18.06 15.45 -24.57
N ASP A 2 -17.50 16.19 -25.52
CA ASP A 2 -16.49 15.64 -26.44
C ASP A 2 -15.21 15.20 -25.70
N ILE A 3 -14.64 14.06 -26.07
CA ILE A 3 -13.46 13.47 -25.40
C ILE A 3 -12.20 14.32 -25.58
N THR A 4 -12.02 14.95 -26.73
CA THR A 4 -10.88 15.82 -26.99
C THR A 4 -11.00 17.07 -26.14
N ARG A 5 -12.19 17.68 -26.06
CA ARG A 5 -12.45 18.79 -25.13
C ARG A 5 -12.18 18.40 -23.66
N LEU A 6 -12.63 17.23 -23.21
CA LEU A 6 -12.36 16.75 -21.84
C LEU A 6 -10.85 16.65 -21.58
N THR A 7 -10.16 15.97 -22.48
CA THR A 7 -8.73 15.67 -22.34
C THR A 7 -7.89 16.94 -22.36
N ASP A 8 -8.22 17.87 -23.24
CA ASP A 8 -7.46 19.12 -23.41
C ASP A 8 -7.73 20.11 -22.27
N ALA A 9 -8.96 20.16 -21.75
CA ALA A 9 -9.34 21.13 -20.73
C ALA A 9 -9.07 20.66 -19.29
N PHE A 10 -9.26 19.37 -19.02
CA PHE A 10 -9.28 18.83 -17.64
C PHE A 10 -8.42 17.58 -17.47
N GLY A 11 -7.86 17.03 -18.55
CA GLY A 11 -7.16 15.75 -18.49
C GLY A 11 -5.93 15.76 -17.58
N ASP A 12 -5.21 16.87 -17.53
CA ASP A 12 -4.04 17.00 -16.68
C ASP A 12 -4.41 17.15 -15.20
N ASP A 13 -5.46 17.90 -14.87
CA ASP A 13 -5.96 18.01 -13.50
C ASP A 13 -6.42 16.65 -12.95
N ILE A 14 -7.14 15.90 -13.77
CA ILE A 14 -7.60 14.55 -13.43
C ILE A 14 -6.39 13.67 -13.08
N TYR A 15 -5.45 13.57 -14.03
CA TYR A 15 -4.27 12.74 -13.82
C TYR A 15 -3.41 13.20 -12.63
N ALA A 16 -3.25 14.51 -12.44
CA ALA A 16 -2.46 15.06 -11.35
C ALA A 16 -3.07 14.73 -9.98
N LEU A 17 -4.39 14.87 -9.83
CA LEU A 17 -5.08 14.49 -8.61
C LEU A 17 -4.90 13.00 -8.33
N ALA A 18 -5.13 12.14 -9.33
CA ALA A 18 -4.94 10.70 -9.16
C ALA A 18 -3.51 10.35 -8.74
N LEU A 19 -2.50 10.98 -9.36
CA LEU A 19 -1.09 10.69 -9.07
C LEU A 19 -0.64 11.20 -7.70
N ILE A 20 -1.06 12.40 -7.29
CA ILE A 20 -0.75 12.96 -5.96
C ILE A 20 -1.40 12.13 -4.84
N THR A 21 -2.62 11.66 -5.08
CA THR A 21 -3.40 10.95 -4.05
C THR A 21 -3.00 9.48 -3.92
N THR A 22 -2.76 8.78 -5.02
CA THR A 22 -2.35 7.35 -5.02
C THR A 22 -0.85 7.15 -4.89
N LYS A 23 -0.04 8.15 -5.28
CA LYS A 23 1.44 8.06 -5.34
C LYS A 23 1.94 6.96 -6.27
N ASP A 24 1.12 6.56 -7.24
CA ASP A 24 1.40 5.45 -8.14
C ASP A 24 1.01 5.80 -9.57
N PHE A 25 1.96 5.64 -10.50
CA PHE A 25 1.76 6.01 -11.90
C PHE A 25 0.76 5.10 -12.61
N ASP A 26 0.71 3.82 -12.25
CA ASP A 26 -0.19 2.87 -12.90
C ASP A 26 -1.64 3.06 -12.43
N SER A 27 -1.83 3.29 -11.13
CA SER A 27 -3.11 3.67 -10.54
C SER A 27 -3.62 5.00 -11.11
N ALA A 28 -2.75 6.01 -11.24
CA ALA A 28 -3.11 7.28 -11.85
C ALA A 28 -3.55 7.12 -13.31
N ARG A 29 -2.86 6.29 -14.10
CA ARG A 29 -3.27 5.96 -15.48
C ARG A 29 -4.62 5.28 -15.53
N GLU A 30 -4.85 4.29 -14.67
CA GLU A 30 -6.11 3.56 -14.62
C GLU A 30 -7.28 4.49 -14.28
N ILE A 31 -7.13 5.31 -13.25
CA ILE A 31 -8.13 6.28 -12.82
C ILE A 31 -8.40 7.28 -13.93
N TYR A 32 -7.36 7.88 -14.50
CA TYR A 32 -7.47 8.81 -15.62
C TYR A 32 -8.29 8.19 -16.77
N VAL A 33 -7.97 6.97 -17.19
CA VAL A 33 -8.72 6.27 -18.25
C VAL A 33 -10.18 6.07 -17.85
N ARG A 34 -10.45 5.59 -16.63
CA ARG A 34 -11.82 5.34 -16.14
C ARG A 34 -12.67 6.60 -16.09
N THR A 35 -12.13 7.72 -15.64
CA THR A 35 -12.86 9.00 -15.57
C THR A 35 -13.10 9.56 -16.98
N THR A 36 -12.05 9.59 -17.78
CA THR A 36 -12.01 10.25 -19.09
C THR A 36 -12.85 9.50 -20.15
N THR A 37 -12.98 8.17 -20.05
CA THR A 37 -13.82 7.36 -20.96
C THR A 37 -15.34 7.52 -20.76
N LYS A 38 -15.76 8.08 -19.63
CA LYS A 38 -17.15 8.47 -19.33
C LYS A 38 -17.52 9.85 -19.89
N CYS A 39 -16.74 10.38 -20.84
CA CYS A 39 -16.95 11.72 -21.41
C CYS A 39 -18.39 11.99 -21.89
N ASP A 40 -19.11 10.95 -22.31
CA ASP A 40 -20.52 10.96 -22.75
C ASP A 40 -21.53 11.15 -21.62
N GLU A 41 -21.17 10.83 -20.38
CA GLU A 41 -22.03 11.03 -19.20
C GLU A 41 -22.02 12.50 -18.74
N TYR A 42 -20.99 13.27 -19.09
CA TYR A 42 -20.86 14.67 -18.70
C TYR A 42 -21.56 15.62 -19.68
N PRO A 43 -22.33 16.63 -19.20
CA PRO A 43 -22.85 17.69 -20.06
C PRO A 43 -21.71 18.57 -20.61
N ASP A 44 -21.94 19.28 -21.71
CA ASP A 44 -20.95 20.23 -22.28
C ASP A 44 -20.66 21.44 -21.38
N SER A 45 -21.48 21.65 -20.35
CA SER A 45 -21.32 22.65 -19.31
C SER A 45 -20.61 22.12 -18.05
N ALA A 46 -20.13 20.88 -18.07
CA ALA A 46 -19.40 20.31 -16.93
C ALA A 46 -18.13 21.12 -16.64
N GLU A 47 -17.85 21.30 -15.35
CA GLU A 47 -16.69 22.02 -14.83
C GLU A 47 -15.73 21.06 -14.13
N LEU A 48 -14.53 21.53 -13.79
CA LEU A 48 -13.48 20.72 -13.16
C LEU A 48 -14.00 19.97 -11.92
N VAL A 49 -14.80 20.64 -11.09
CA VAL A 49 -15.39 20.07 -9.87
C VAL A 49 -16.19 18.79 -10.13
N ASN A 50 -16.86 18.67 -11.28
CA ASN A 50 -17.63 17.49 -11.64
C ASN A 50 -16.73 16.27 -11.88
N PHE A 51 -15.59 16.46 -12.54
CA PHE A 51 -14.64 15.38 -12.81
C PHE A 51 -13.91 14.96 -11.53
N VAL A 52 -13.49 15.93 -10.72
CA VAL A 52 -12.84 15.69 -9.43
C VAL A 52 -13.77 14.93 -8.47
N ALA A 53 -15.06 15.24 -8.46
CA ALA A 53 -16.06 14.54 -7.64
C ALA A 53 -16.19 13.06 -8.00
N ASP A 54 -16.15 12.72 -9.29
CA ASP A 54 -16.22 11.33 -9.76
C ASP A 54 -14.89 10.59 -9.62
N GLU A 55 -13.77 11.31 -9.72
CA GLU A 55 -12.43 10.76 -9.63
C GLU A 55 -12.01 10.44 -8.19
N PHE A 56 -12.31 11.32 -7.24
CA PHE A 56 -11.85 11.18 -5.85
C PHE A 56 -12.21 9.82 -5.21
N PRO A 57 -13.43 9.27 -5.37
CA PRO A 57 -13.75 7.92 -4.90
C PRO A 57 -12.88 6.83 -5.54
N LEU A 58 -12.56 6.95 -6.83
CA LEU A 58 -11.67 6.01 -7.52
C LEU A 58 -10.26 6.05 -6.93
N CYS A 59 -9.76 7.25 -6.62
CA CYS A 59 -8.46 7.44 -5.97
C CYS A 59 -8.42 6.79 -4.58
N LYS A 60 -9.53 6.84 -3.83
CA LYS A 60 -9.63 6.28 -2.47
C LYS A 60 -9.57 4.75 -2.47
N ASP A 61 -10.12 4.11 -3.50
CA ASP A 61 -10.21 2.65 -3.62
C ASP A 61 -9.02 2.03 -4.39
N ALA A 62 -8.20 2.87 -5.04
CA ALA A 62 -7.06 2.43 -5.83
C ALA A 62 -5.88 1.93 -4.99
N GLU A 63 -4.94 1.26 -5.65
CA GLU A 63 -3.68 0.88 -5.03
C GLU A 63 -2.86 2.15 -4.71
N CYS A 64 -2.40 2.26 -3.47
CA CYS A 64 -1.66 3.43 -3.00
C CYS A 64 -0.25 3.01 -2.60
N ASN A 65 0.75 3.72 -3.13
CA ASN A 65 2.15 3.48 -2.79
C ASN A 65 2.53 4.21 -1.49
N ASP A 66 1.88 3.87 -0.37
CA ASP A 66 2.18 4.50 0.90
C ASP A 66 3.58 4.18 1.45
N SER A 67 4.23 3.16 0.89
CA SER A 67 5.58 2.75 1.27
C SER A 67 6.68 3.56 0.59
N ALA A 68 6.43 4.19 -0.57
CA ALA A 68 7.37 5.08 -1.23
C ALA A 68 6.82 6.51 -1.25
N VAL A 69 7.56 7.44 -0.63
CA VAL A 69 7.15 8.85 -0.45
C VAL A 69 7.73 9.71 -1.58
N THR A 70 7.88 9.16 -2.78
CA THR A 70 8.50 9.85 -3.92
C THR A 70 7.94 9.33 -5.24
N LEU A 71 7.72 10.26 -6.18
CA LEU A 71 7.41 9.94 -7.58
C LEU A 71 8.70 9.96 -8.40
N THR A 72 9.53 8.92 -8.26
CA THR A 72 10.78 8.78 -9.01
C THR A 72 10.48 8.73 -10.51
N GLY A 73 10.60 9.87 -11.19
CA GLY A 73 10.20 10.04 -12.59
C GLY A 73 9.69 11.45 -12.92
N VAL A 74 9.28 12.23 -11.92
CA VAL A 74 8.96 13.65 -12.10
C VAL A 74 10.25 14.47 -11.96
N GLU A 75 10.74 15.03 -13.06
CA GLU A 75 11.93 15.87 -13.06
C GLU A 75 11.64 17.24 -12.43
N LEU A 76 12.03 17.41 -11.16
CA LEU A 76 11.87 18.65 -10.39
C LEU A 76 13.22 19.14 -9.87
N ASP A 77 13.34 20.45 -9.66
CA ASP A 77 14.45 20.99 -8.88
C ASP A 77 14.35 20.55 -7.41
N LEU A 78 15.46 20.60 -6.69
CA LEU A 78 15.54 20.11 -5.30
C LEU A 78 14.53 20.76 -4.35
N LYS A 79 14.17 22.03 -4.56
CA LYS A 79 13.21 22.73 -3.69
C LYS A 79 11.79 22.27 -3.99
N LYS A 80 11.44 22.15 -5.26
CA LYS A 80 10.14 21.63 -5.72
C LYS A 80 9.97 20.16 -5.35
N GLN A 81 11.02 19.36 -5.46
CA GLN A 81 11.03 17.97 -5.00
C GLN A 81 10.77 17.87 -3.49
N ALA A 82 11.48 18.64 -2.66
CA ALA A 82 11.26 18.63 -1.21
C ALA A 82 9.85 19.10 -0.82
N LEU A 83 9.29 20.07 -1.53
CA LEU A 83 7.90 20.51 -1.35
C LEU A 83 6.92 19.38 -1.69
N LEU A 84 7.09 18.73 -2.86
CA LEU A 84 6.25 17.61 -3.26
C LEU A 84 6.33 16.47 -2.24
N GLU A 85 7.53 16.06 -1.83
CA GLU A 85 7.73 15.02 -0.81
C GLU A 85 7.00 15.37 0.50
N THR A 86 7.05 16.63 0.92
CA THR A 86 6.32 17.11 2.11
C THR A 86 4.81 16.93 1.97
N VAL A 87 4.26 17.17 0.78
CA VAL A 87 2.84 16.90 0.48
C VAL A 87 2.59 15.39 0.47
N LEU A 88 3.41 14.59 -0.19
CA LEU A 88 3.24 13.12 -0.30
C LEU A 88 3.30 12.38 1.05
N GLN A 89 3.95 12.96 2.06
CA GLN A 89 3.97 12.46 3.44
C GLN A 89 2.64 12.64 4.19
N LYS A 90 1.76 13.54 3.73
CA LYS A 90 0.47 13.77 4.38
C LYS A 90 -0.48 12.58 4.16
N PRO A 91 -1.46 12.34 5.03
CA PRO A 91 -2.51 11.35 4.79
C PRO A 91 -3.28 11.61 3.48
N PHE A 92 -3.85 10.57 2.88
CA PHE A 92 -4.61 10.63 1.61
C PHE A 92 -5.56 11.83 1.52
N VAL A 93 -6.46 11.99 2.50
CA VAL A 93 -7.46 13.06 2.51
C VAL A 93 -6.81 14.44 2.54
N VAL A 94 -5.73 14.62 3.31
CA VAL A 94 -5.00 15.89 3.39
C VAL A 94 -4.26 16.21 2.08
N ARG A 95 -3.64 15.21 1.43
CA ARG A 95 -3.02 15.40 0.10
C ARG A 95 -4.05 15.87 -0.92
N SER A 96 -5.22 15.25 -0.88
CA SER A 96 -6.34 15.55 -1.77
C SER A 96 -6.86 16.97 -1.55
N ILE A 97 -7.06 17.38 -0.29
CA ILE A 97 -7.44 18.75 0.07
C ILE A 97 -6.41 19.77 -0.42
N ILE A 98 -5.12 19.52 -0.20
CA ILE A 98 -4.05 20.40 -0.68
C ILE A 98 -4.11 20.53 -2.20
N HIS A 99 -4.24 19.41 -2.90
CA HIS A 99 -4.28 19.43 -4.36
C HIS A 99 -5.50 20.20 -4.89
N MET A 100 -6.70 19.86 -4.41
CA MET A 100 -7.93 20.52 -4.83
C MET A 100 -7.93 22.02 -4.54
N PHE A 101 -7.33 22.45 -3.43
CA PHE A 101 -7.29 23.86 -3.06
C PHE A 101 -6.22 24.65 -3.83
N TRP A 102 -4.98 24.14 -3.92
CA TRP A 102 -3.86 24.89 -4.52
C TRP A 102 -3.69 24.69 -6.02
N GLU A 103 -4.06 23.53 -6.56
CA GLU A 103 -4.01 23.28 -8.01
C GLU A 103 -5.31 23.66 -8.68
N ASN A 104 -6.41 23.05 -8.23
CA ASN A 104 -7.70 23.15 -8.91
C ASN A 104 -8.52 24.39 -8.50
N ASP A 105 -8.00 25.22 -7.57
CA ASP A 105 -8.66 26.41 -7.03
C ASP A 105 -10.10 26.16 -6.53
N LEU A 106 -10.38 24.97 -5.99
CA LEU A 106 -11.72 24.63 -5.52
C LEU A 106 -12.02 25.31 -4.18
N GLU A 107 -13.24 25.83 -4.07
CA GLU A 107 -13.76 26.38 -2.82
C GLU A 107 -13.88 25.31 -1.72
N ILE A 108 -13.73 25.73 -0.47
CA ILE A 108 -13.73 24.85 0.71
C ILE A 108 -14.99 23.99 0.78
N GLU A 109 -16.13 24.56 0.43
CA GLU A 109 -17.43 23.90 0.42
C GLU A 109 -17.49 22.76 -0.61
N ASN A 110 -16.93 22.97 -1.82
CA ASN A 110 -16.85 21.94 -2.85
C ASN A 110 -15.92 20.81 -2.42
N ILE A 111 -14.76 21.15 -1.85
CA ILE A 111 -13.80 20.15 -1.34
C ILE A 111 -14.44 19.31 -0.23
N ALA A 112 -15.20 19.94 0.67
CA ALA A 112 -15.90 19.25 1.74
C ALA A 112 -16.93 18.25 1.19
N GLU A 113 -17.71 18.65 0.19
CA GLU A 113 -18.68 17.77 -0.48
C GLU A 113 -17.99 16.57 -1.15
N ILE A 114 -16.93 16.81 -1.92
CA ILE A 114 -16.18 15.76 -2.64
C ILE A 114 -15.54 14.77 -1.68
N THR A 115 -14.92 15.28 -0.61
CA THR A 115 -14.21 14.42 0.35
C THR A 115 -15.15 13.71 1.33
N GLY A 116 -16.40 14.18 1.46
CA GLY A 116 -17.33 13.76 2.50
C GLY A 116 -16.96 14.28 3.90
N GLU A 117 -16.03 15.23 3.99
CA GLU A 117 -15.59 15.86 5.23
C GLU A 117 -16.39 17.13 5.54
N SER A 118 -16.27 17.65 6.77
CA SER A 118 -16.88 18.95 7.09
C SER A 118 -16.06 20.12 6.54
N ALA A 119 -16.71 21.20 6.09
CA ALA A 119 -16.03 22.44 5.69
C ALA A 119 -15.11 23.00 6.80
N LYS A 120 -15.48 22.80 8.07
CA LYS A 120 -14.62 23.14 9.22
C LYS A 120 -13.33 22.33 9.23
N TYR A 121 -13.40 21.04 8.93
CA TYR A 121 -12.23 20.17 8.83
C TYR A 121 -11.33 20.60 7.68
N VAL A 122 -11.89 20.79 6.48
CA VAL A 122 -11.14 21.25 5.30
C VAL A 122 -10.42 22.57 5.58
N ARG A 123 -11.14 23.55 6.15
CA ARG A 123 -10.53 24.82 6.59
C ARG A 123 -9.41 24.62 7.60
N SER A 124 -9.60 23.75 8.60
CA SER A 124 -8.56 23.46 9.59
C SER A 124 -7.32 22.80 8.99
N VAL A 125 -7.47 22.00 7.92
CA VAL A 125 -6.34 21.42 7.19
C VAL A 125 -5.55 22.51 6.50
N ILE A 126 -6.22 23.40 5.75
CA ILE A 126 -5.60 24.51 5.00
C ILE A 126 -4.93 25.50 5.96
N GLU A 127 -5.67 25.94 6.98
CA GLU A 127 -5.19 26.93 7.95
C GLU A 127 -4.15 26.36 8.92
N GLY A 128 -4.18 25.05 9.17
CA GLY A 128 -3.27 24.34 10.06
C GLY A 128 -1.92 23.98 9.44
N LEU A 129 -1.72 24.20 8.14
CA LEU A 129 -0.40 24.10 7.52
C LEU A 129 0.51 25.22 8.04
N SER A 130 1.82 24.95 8.17
CA SER A 130 2.79 25.96 8.58
C SER A 130 2.87 27.10 7.55
N ASP A 131 3.14 28.33 8.00
CA ASP A 131 3.31 29.50 7.12
C ASP A 131 4.34 29.26 6.02
N SER A 132 5.43 28.57 6.36
CA SER A 132 6.48 28.18 5.41
C SER A 132 5.97 27.25 4.32
N LEU A 133 5.10 26.29 4.67
CA LEU A 133 4.55 25.34 3.71
C LEU A 133 3.51 26.02 2.82
N ARG A 134 2.61 26.83 3.39
CA ARG A 134 1.63 27.61 2.62
C ARG A 134 2.30 28.52 1.60
N THR A 135 3.30 29.28 2.04
CA THR A 135 4.08 30.18 1.15
C THR A 135 4.77 29.40 0.02
N ALA A 136 5.28 28.20 0.32
CA ALA A 136 5.92 27.36 -0.69
C ALA A 136 4.89 26.80 -1.70
N LEU A 137 3.71 26.39 -1.22
CA LEU A 137 2.60 25.94 -2.05
C LEU A 137 2.11 27.06 -2.97
N ASP A 138 1.81 28.24 -2.43
CA ASP A 138 1.35 29.42 -3.19
C ASP A 138 2.32 29.78 -4.33
N LYS A 139 3.62 29.62 -4.08
CA LYS A 139 4.66 30.01 -5.03
C LYS A 139 4.94 28.97 -6.11
N SER A 140 4.85 27.68 -5.77
CA SER A 140 5.48 26.62 -6.59
C SER A 140 4.60 25.41 -6.86
N TYR A 141 3.43 25.28 -6.24
CA TYR A 141 2.65 24.05 -6.36
C TYR A 141 2.09 23.85 -7.77
N LYS A 142 1.52 24.90 -8.39
CA LYS A 142 1.05 24.83 -9.78
C LYS A 142 2.16 24.46 -10.77
N ASP A 143 3.33 25.05 -10.59
CA ASP A 143 4.52 24.68 -11.38
C ASP A 143 4.91 23.20 -11.25
N ILE A 144 4.69 22.61 -10.07
CA ILE A 144 4.93 21.18 -9.84
C ILE A 144 3.87 20.37 -10.59
N CYS A 145 2.59 20.72 -10.46
CA CYS A 145 1.49 20.01 -11.11
C CYS A 145 1.58 20.04 -12.64
N VAL A 146 2.11 21.10 -13.25
CA VAL A 146 2.43 21.16 -14.69
C VAL A 146 3.40 20.03 -15.12
N ARG A 147 4.25 19.55 -14.21
CA ARG A 147 5.14 18.39 -14.46
C ARG A 147 4.49 17.04 -14.18
N ILE A 148 3.36 17.03 -13.50
CA ILE A 148 2.58 15.84 -13.11
C ILE A 148 1.35 15.75 -14.03
N CYS A 149 1.59 15.82 -15.35
CA CYS A 149 0.55 15.81 -16.37
C CYS A 149 0.33 14.42 -16.98
N ALA A 150 -0.83 14.21 -17.59
CA ALA A 150 -1.11 12.95 -18.27
C ALA A 150 -0.19 12.82 -19.50
N PRO A 151 0.52 11.69 -19.69
CA PRO A 151 1.41 11.55 -20.85
C PRO A 151 0.65 11.68 -22.18
N ASP A 152 1.22 12.39 -23.16
CA ASP A 152 0.57 12.60 -24.48
C ASP A 152 0.15 11.28 -25.15
N LYS A 153 0.97 10.23 -25.00
CA LYS A 153 0.65 8.89 -25.51
C LYS A 153 -0.60 8.31 -24.86
N LEU A 154 -0.80 8.56 -23.56
CA LEU A 154 -1.99 8.13 -22.83
C LEU A 154 -3.22 8.91 -23.32
N LYS A 155 -3.13 10.25 -23.37
CA LYS A 155 -4.17 11.13 -23.90
C LYS A 155 -4.63 10.69 -25.29
N ALA A 156 -3.69 10.55 -26.22
CA ALA A 156 -3.96 10.14 -27.60
C ALA A 156 -4.55 8.72 -27.69
N TYR A 157 -4.13 7.81 -26.81
CA TYR A 157 -4.66 6.45 -26.74
C TYR A 157 -6.12 6.44 -26.30
N VAL A 158 -6.48 7.18 -25.24
CA VAL A 158 -7.87 7.29 -24.77
C VAL A 158 -8.75 7.91 -25.84
N ILE A 159 -8.37 9.05 -26.41
CA ILE A 159 -9.14 9.75 -27.47
C ILE A 159 -9.44 8.81 -28.64
N ARG A 160 -8.42 8.12 -29.17
CA ARG A 160 -8.57 7.18 -30.29
C ARG A 160 -9.55 6.06 -29.96
N SER A 161 -9.48 5.57 -28.74
CA SER A 161 -10.24 4.41 -28.28
C SER A 161 -11.70 4.74 -28.04
N VAL A 162 -11.99 5.91 -27.47
CA VAL A 162 -13.34 6.45 -27.33
C VAL A 162 -13.97 6.71 -28.70
N ASN A 163 -13.24 7.39 -29.60
CA ASN A 163 -13.74 7.72 -30.95
C ASN A 163 -13.99 6.50 -31.84
N SER A 164 -13.27 5.39 -31.60
CA SER A 164 -13.48 4.13 -32.31
C SER A 164 -14.56 3.23 -31.68
N GLY A 165 -15.20 3.67 -30.58
CA GLY A 165 -16.20 2.89 -29.86
C GLY A 165 -15.63 1.70 -29.08
N ASN A 166 -14.29 1.57 -29.00
CA ASN A 166 -13.61 0.47 -28.31
C ASN A 166 -13.38 0.78 -26.81
N LYS A 167 -14.36 1.39 -26.14
CA LYS A 167 -14.29 1.71 -24.71
C LYS A 167 -14.11 0.46 -23.83
N ARG A 168 -14.64 -0.68 -24.28
CA ARG A 168 -14.60 -1.98 -23.60
C ARG A 168 -13.20 -2.53 -23.36
N GLN A 169 -12.18 -2.07 -24.08
CA GLN A 169 -10.80 -2.49 -23.81
C GLN A 169 -10.23 -1.89 -22.51
N PHE A 170 -10.90 -0.87 -21.97
CA PHE A 170 -10.58 -0.24 -20.68
C PHE A 170 -11.46 -0.71 -19.54
N GLU A 171 -12.56 -1.40 -19.85
CA GLU A 171 -13.28 -2.18 -18.86
C GLU A 171 -12.31 -3.27 -18.41
N VAL A 172 -11.64 -3.04 -17.27
CA VAL A 172 -10.98 -4.10 -16.55
C VAL A 172 -12.04 -5.18 -16.40
N LYS A 173 -11.87 -6.31 -17.08
CA LYS A 173 -12.64 -7.51 -16.78
C LYS A 173 -12.49 -7.64 -15.27
N GLN A 174 -13.56 -7.40 -14.51
CA GLN A 174 -13.61 -7.94 -13.17
C GLN A 174 -13.39 -9.43 -13.40
N ASP A 175 -12.18 -9.90 -13.11
CA ASP A 175 -11.89 -11.31 -13.23
C ASP A 175 -13.00 -12.01 -12.46
N SER A 176 -13.76 -12.83 -13.18
CA SER A 176 -14.82 -13.68 -12.63
C SER A 176 -14.27 -14.76 -11.69
N VAL A 177 -13.02 -14.58 -11.23
CA VAL A 177 -12.38 -15.33 -10.19
C VAL A 177 -11.98 -14.29 -9.16
N PRO A 178 -12.53 -14.31 -7.93
CA PRO A 178 -12.02 -13.45 -6.88
C PRO A 178 -10.54 -13.77 -6.72
N THR A 179 -9.67 -12.87 -7.20
CA THR A 179 -8.29 -12.88 -6.76
C THR A 179 -8.38 -12.60 -5.27
N HIS A 180 -8.24 -13.64 -4.46
CA HIS A 180 -8.24 -13.52 -3.01
C HIS A 180 -7.01 -12.68 -2.64
N ARG A 181 -7.19 -11.36 -2.64
CA ARG A 181 -6.18 -10.38 -2.27
C ARG A 181 -6.13 -10.38 -0.75
N TRP A 182 -5.03 -10.87 -0.19
CA TRP A 182 -4.89 -10.98 1.25
C TRP A 182 -4.88 -9.60 1.89
N THR A 183 -5.77 -9.37 2.85
CA THR A 183 -5.78 -8.14 3.64
C THR A 183 -4.48 -8.03 4.46
N LYS A 184 -4.13 -6.82 4.89
CA LYS A 184 -2.92 -6.59 5.71
C LYS A 184 -2.92 -7.47 6.97
N ASP A 185 -4.09 -7.66 7.58
CA ASP A 185 -4.27 -8.53 8.74
C ASP A 185 -4.02 -10.01 8.41
N GLN A 186 -4.49 -10.49 7.25
CA GLN A 186 -4.23 -11.86 6.80
C GLN A 186 -2.75 -12.11 6.50
N LYS A 187 -2.05 -11.14 5.89
CA LYS A 187 -0.59 -11.22 5.69
C LYS A 187 0.16 -11.27 7.03
N MET A 188 -0.24 -10.43 7.98
CA MET A 188 0.36 -10.38 9.32
C MET A 188 0.20 -11.71 10.07
N VAL A 189 -0.98 -12.34 10.02
CA VAL A 189 -1.22 -13.66 10.63
C VAL A 189 -0.29 -14.74 10.06
N VAL A 190 -0.06 -14.73 8.74
CA VAL A 190 0.83 -15.72 8.12
C VAL A 190 2.29 -15.51 8.43
N TYR A 191 2.75 -14.25 8.54
CA TYR A 191 4.10 -13.97 9.04
C TYR A 191 4.28 -14.47 10.48
N ILE A 192 3.28 -14.28 11.35
CA ILE A 192 3.32 -14.77 12.73
C ILE A 192 3.35 -16.31 12.75
N ALA A 193 2.49 -16.97 11.97
CA ALA A 193 2.45 -18.42 11.90
C ALA A 193 3.77 -19.01 11.40
N ALA A 194 4.37 -18.41 10.37
CA ALA A 194 5.68 -18.81 9.85
C ALA A 194 6.80 -18.64 10.90
N ALA A 195 6.79 -17.54 11.65
CA ALA A 195 7.75 -17.31 12.73
C ALA A 195 7.61 -18.34 13.85
N VAL A 196 6.39 -18.69 14.24
CA VAL A 196 6.13 -19.73 15.27
C VAL A 196 6.62 -21.10 14.80
N ILE A 197 6.34 -21.48 13.55
CA ILE A 197 6.82 -22.75 12.97
C ILE A 197 8.35 -22.79 12.95
N ALA A 198 9.00 -21.70 12.55
CA ALA A 198 10.46 -21.61 12.55
C ALA A 198 11.05 -21.77 13.96
N VAL A 199 10.45 -21.16 14.98
CA VAL A 199 10.86 -21.33 16.39
C VAL A 199 10.72 -22.77 16.85
N ILE A 200 9.61 -23.44 16.51
CA ILE A 200 9.40 -24.85 16.88
C ILE A 200 10.46 -25.74 16.23
N LEU A 201 10.70 -25.59 14.93
CA LEU A 201 11.65 -26.43 14.20
C LEU A 201 13.10 -26.18 14.62
N CYS A 202 13.49 -24.92 14.82
CA CYS A 202 14.88 -24.57 15.06
C CYS A 202 15.28 -24.58 16.54
N ILE A 203 14.33 -24.45 17.47
CA ILE A 203 14.64 -24.32 18.90
C ILE A 203 14.01 -25.46 19.70
N VAL A 204 12.70 -25.68 19.55
CA VAL A 204 11.97 -26.62 20.42
C VAL A 204 12.35 -28.08 20.11
N ILE A 205 12.39 -28.47 18.84
CA ILE A 205 12.74 -29.86 18.45
C ILE A 205 14.17 -30.22 18.88
N PRO A 206 15.21 -29.42 18.59
CA PRO A 206 16.58 -29.74 19.03
C PRO A 206 16.71 -29.84 20.56
N LEU A 207 16.01 -28.98 21.32
CA LEU A 207 16.02 -29.04 22.78
C LEU A 207 15.29 -30.28 23.31
N ALA A 208 14.17 -30.67 22.69
CA ALA A 208 13.46 -31.89 23.06
C ALA A 208 14.28 -33.15 22.76
N GLU A 209 14.98 -33.17 21.63
CA GLU A 209 15.88 -34.26 21.25
C GLU A 209 17.10 -34.33 22.20
N SER A 210 17.70 -33.18 22.55
CA SER A 210 18.79 -33.16 23.55
C SER A 210 18.31 -33.64 24.92
N TYR A 211 17.11 -33.24 25.35
CA TYR A 211 16.52 -33.68 26.60
C TYR A 211 16.23 -35.19 26.60
N TYR A 212 15.71 -35.73 25.50
CA TYR A 212 15.44 -37.16 25.37
C TYR A 212 16.74 -37.98 25.37
N ASN A 213 17.77 -37.51 24.67
CA ASN A 213 19.08 -38.15 24.67
C ASN A 213 19.74 -38.13 26.05
N MET A 214 19.64 -37.02 26.79
CA MET A 214 20.14 -36.93 28.17
C MET A 214 19.43 -37.94 29.09
N ARG A 215 18.10 -38.04 29.02
CA ARG A 215 17.32 -39.02 29.82
C ARG A 215 17.62 -40.46 29.44
N LYS A 216 17.90 -40.73 28.16
CA LYS A 216 18.32 -42.05 27.68
C LYS A 216 19.69 -42.42 28.22
N GLU A 217 20.64 -41.48 28.27
CA GLU A 217 21.96 -41.68 28.86
C GLU A 217 21.91 -41.89 30.38
N GLU A 218 21.05 -41.16 31.11
CA GLU A 218 20.80 -41.36 32.54
C GLU A 218 20.24 -42.76 32.82
N GLY A 219 19.22 -43.19 32.07
CA GLY A 219 18.65 -44.54 32.20
C GLY A 219 19.65 -45.64 31.85
N PHE A 220 20.57 -45.40 30.91
CA PHE A 220 21.63 -46.33 30.56
C PHE A 220 22.70 -46.46 31.66
N LYS A 221 23.01 -45.35 32.35
CA LYS A 221 23.94 -45.35 33.50
C LYS A 221 23.36 -46.05 34.73
N ASP A 222 22.07 -45.90 34.99
CA ASP A 222 21.39 -46.60 36.09
C ASP A 222 21.32 -48.10 35.85
N TRP A 223 21.02 -48.53 34.62
CA TRP A 223 21.02 -49.95 34.25
C TRP A 223 22.39 -50.61 34.48
N ARG A 224 23.49 -49.97 34.03
CA ARG A 224 24.86 -50.48 34.27
C ARG A 224 25.20 -50.62 35.75
N LYS A 225 24.86 -49.64 36.58
CA LYS A 225 25.10 -49.73 38.03
C LYS A 225 24.36 -50.90 38.67
N THR A 226 23.16 -51.19 38.18
CA THR A 226 22.36 -52.32 38.65
C THR A 226 22.98 -53.66 38.23
N GLU A 227 23.52 -53.73 37.01
CA GLU A 227 24.20 -54.91 36.48
C GLU A 227 25.54 -55.17 37.18
N GLU A 228 26.36 -54.14 37.39
CA GLU A 228 27.62 -54.23 38.15
C GLU A 228 27.38 -54.65 39.62
N ALA A 229 26.33 -54.12 40.27
CA ALA A 229 25.93 -54.55 41.61
C ALA A 229 25.48 -56.02 41.64
N SER A 230 24.75 -56.48 40.61
CA SER A 230 24.32 -57.88 40.50
C SER A 230 25.50 -58.83 40.26
N ALA A 231 26.51 -58.43 39.48
CA ALA A 231 27.72 -59.21 39.26
C ALA A 231 28.56 -59.36 40.55
N GLN A 232 28.71 -58.29 41.34
CA GLN A 232 29.41 -58.34 42.62
C GLN A 232 28.71 -59.24 43.65
N THR A 233 27.37 -59.30 43.65
CA THR A 233 26.63 -60.24 44.52
C THR A 233 26.78 -61.69 44.09
N VAL A 234 26.93 -61.98 42.79
CA VAL A 234 27.15 -63.34 42.29
C VAL A 234 28.57 -63.81 42.62
N GLU A 235 29.58 -62.95 42.48
CA GLU A 235 30.97 -63.26 42.83
C GLU A 235 31.17 -63.48 44.35
N ALA A 236 30.43 -62.73 45.18
CA ALA A 236 30.43 -62.91 46.64
C ALA A 236 29.72 -64.21 47.08
N ALA A 237 28.70 -64.65 46.35
CA ALA A 237 28.03 -65.93 46.60
C ALA A 237 28.93 -67.12 46.21
N ASP A 238 29.61 -67.03 45.07
CA ASP A 238 30.52 -68.08 44.57
C ASP A 238 31.74 -68.26 45.48
N GLN A 239 32.25 -67.20 46.12
CA GLN A 239 33.30 -67.32 47.16
C GLN A 239 32.83 -67.96 48.47
N SER A 240 31.53 -67.94 48.77
CA SER A 240 30.99 -68.51 50.02
C SER A 240 30.79 -70.02 49.96
N ASP A 241 30.66 -70.60 48.76
CA ASP A 241 30.50 -72.04 48.54
C ASP A 241 31.81 -72.85 48.62
N TRP A 242 32.99 -72.18 48.66
CA TRP A 242 34.29 -72.82 48.87
C TRP A 242 34.70 -72.95 50.34
N LEU A 243 33.86 -72.49 51.29
CA LEU A 243 34.16 -72.47 52.73
C LEU A 243 33.29 -73.45 53.57
N PHE A 244 32.64 -74.44 52.93
CA PHE A 244 31.97 -75.56 53.60
C PHE A 244 32.46 -76.93 53.15
#